data_AF-A0A497AS71-F1
#
_entry.id   AF-A0A497AS71-F1
#
_cell.length_a   1.000
_cell.length_b   1.000
_cell.length_c   1.000
_cell.angle_alpha   90.00
_cell.angle_beta   90.00
_cell.angle_gamma   90.00
#
_symmetry.space_group_name_H-M   'P 1'
#
loop_
_entity.id
_entity.type
_entity.pdbx_description
1 polymer ?
#
loop_
_entity_poly.entity_id
_entity_poly.type
_entity_poly.pdbx_seq_one_letter_code
_entity_poly.pdbx_strand_id
1 'polypeptide(L)'
;MAHPFIYGRPVRGDEFINRENELRTIFNRLRNGESTAVTGEPHIGKTSLLLQLVDTAVQQEYLGDDARCLVFSMVDLHPIDIDYDPAMFWEEALEPLFEHPGSATASRILKRAKEDGYNRRSLERLFNRLGREGRRLVMLLDEFERLLTHPNFQDPAFFALLRALATRTGGLSLIVASRLNVAGMN
;
A
#
# COMPACT_ATOMS: atom_id res chain seq x y z
N MET A 1 22.21 14.73 27.35
CA MET A 1 21.92 13.41 26.76
C MET A 1 20.45 13.41 26.38
N ALA A 2 20.13 13.45 25.09
CA ALA A 2 18.75 13.40 24.63
C ALA A 2 18.29 11.94 24.65
N HIS A 3 17.15 11.66 25.29
CA HIS A 3 16.55 10.33 25.29
C HIS A 3 16.04 10.01 23.87
N PRO A 4 16.50 8.91 23.22
CA PRO A 4 16.09 8.56 21.85
C PRO A 4 14.71 7.89 21.76
N PHE A 5 13.99 7.77 22.89
CA PHE A 5 12.69 7.10 22.94
C PHE A 5 11.56 8.15 22.94
N ILE A 6 10.86 8.26 21.81
CA ILE A 6 9.66 9.09 21.68
C ILE A 6 8.43 8.19 21.82
N TYR A 7 7.58 8.49 22.80
CA TYR A 7 6.33 7.78 23.03
C TYR A 7 5.17 8.44 22.27
N GLY A 8 4.39 7.65 21.53
CA GLY A 8 3.08 8.07 21.01
C GLY A 8 3.04 8.69 19.60
N ARG A 9 4.18 8.91 18.92
CA ARG A 9 4.20 9.31 17.51
C ARG A 9 5.12 8.39 16.69
N PRO A 10 4.79 8.10 15.42
CA PRO A 10 5.70 7.42 14.52
C PRO A 10 7.02 8.18 14.41
N VAL A 11 8.11 7.42 14.45
CA VAL A 11 9.49 7.92 14.42
C VAL A 11 9.89 8.23 12.97
N ARG A 12 10.55 9.36 12.72
CA ARG A 12 10.90 9.84 11.36
C ARG A 12 12.40 10.16 11.24
N GLY A 13 12.95 10.06 10.04
CA GLY A 13 14.34 10.42 9.74
C GLY A 13 15.38 9.71 10.64
N ASP A 14 16.35 10.47 11.14
CA ASP A 14 17.51 10.02 11.95
C ASP A 14 17.14 9.31 13.26
N GLU A 15 15.87 9.35 13.68
CA GLU A 15 15.39 8.70 14.89
C GLU A 15 15.06 7.20 14.67
N PHE A 16 15.01 6.73 13.41
CA PHE A 16 14.66 5.36 13.04
C PHE A 16 15.87 4.41 13.09
N ILE A 17 16.22 3.95 14.29
CA ILE A 17 17.41 3.11 14.53
C ILE A 17 17.07 1.61 14.40
N ASN A 18 17.98 0.80 13.81
CA ASN A 18 17.94 -0.68 13.75
C ASN A 18 16.83 -1.33 12.88
N ARG A 19 16.42 -0.68 11.78
CA ARG A 19 15.39 -1.22 10.86
C ARG A 19 15.79 -1.23 9.38
N GLU A 20 17.07 -1.03 9.11
CA GLU A 20 17.65 -1.04 7.75
C GLU A 20 17.50 -2.39 7.05
N ASN A 21 17.57 -3.50 7.80
CA ASN A 21 17.41 -4.85 7.23
C ASN A 21 15.98 -5.09 6.74
N GLU A 22 14.99 -4.63 7.51
CA GLU A 22 13.58 -4.70 7.15
C GLU A 22 13.29 -3.82 5.93
N LEU A 23 13.77 -2.57 5.91
CA LEU A 23 13.65 -1.68 4.74
C LEU A 23 14.29 -2.32 3.50
N ARG A 24 15.53 -2.79 3.61
CA ARG A 24 16.24 -3.47 2.50
C ARG A 24 15.46 -4.68 1.99
N THR A 25 14.89 -5.48 2.90
CA THR A 25 14.08 -6.66 2.53
C THR A 25 12.83 -6.24 1.78
N ILE A 26 12.12 -5.23 2.26
CA ILE A 26 10.90 -4.72 1.63
C ILE A 26 11.22 -4.15 0.24
N PHE A 27 12.22 -3.29 0.12
CA PHE A 27 12.58 -2.71 -1.18
C PHE A 27 13.06 -3.75 -2.21
N ASN A 28 13.81 -4.77 -1.77
CA ASN A 28 14.19 -5.88 -2.65
C ASN A 28 12.96 -6.66 -3.16
N ARG A 29 11.98 -6.91 -2.29
CA ARG A 29 10.70 -7.53 -2.67
C ARG A 29 9.91 -6.66 -3.65
N LEU A 30 9.87 -5.35 -3.40
CA LEU A 30 9.21 -4.39 -4.28
C LEU A 30 9.84 -4.38 -5.68
N ARG A 31 11.17 -4.44 -5.80
CA ARG A 31 11.83 -4.57 -7.11
C ARG A 31 11.32 -5.79 -7.89
N ASN A 32 11.07 -6.89 -7.20
CA ASN A 32 10.55 -8.13 -7.80
C ASN A 32 9.03 -8.14 -8.01
N GLY A 33 8.31 -7.12 -7.57
CA GLY A 33 6.83 -7.10 -7.64
C GLY A 33 6.11 -7.90 -6.58
N GLU A 34 6.83 -8.28 -5.53
CA GLU A 34 6.27 -9.04 -4.43
C GLU A 34 5.53 -8.14 -3.44
N SER A 35 4.48 -8.70 -2.84
CA SER A 35 3.79 -8.07 -1.72
C SER A 35 4.42 -8.51 -0.40
N THR A 36 4.35 -7.66 0.62
CA THR A 36 4.93 -7.90 1.94
C THR A 36 3.90 -7.68 3.04
N ALA A 37 3.91 -8.54 4.05
CA ALA A 37 3.16 -8.34 5.28
C ALA A 37 4.12 -8.00 6.43
N VAL A 38 3.83 -6.91 7.13
CA VAL A 38 4.55 -6.43 8.31
C VAL A 38 3.67 -6.69 9.53
N THR A 39 3.97 -7.76 10.27
CA THR A 39 3.17 -8.19 11.43
C THR A 39 3.89 -7.91 12.73
N GLY A 40 3.18 -7.46 13.75
CA GLY A 40 3.73 -7.35 15.10
C GLY A 40 2.85 -6.58 16.06
N GLU A 41 3.20 -6.59 17.34
CA GLU A 41 2.44 -5.93 18.40
C GLU A 41 2.20 -4.42 18.14
N PRO A 42 1.14 -3.83 18.73
CA PRO A 42 0.94 -2.38 18.71
C PRO A 42 2.19 -1.63 19.18
N HIS A 43 2.43 -0.44 18.61
CA HIS A 43 3.55 0.44 18.95
C HIS A 43 4.97 -0.09 18.70
N ILE A 44 5.14 -1.23 18.00
CA ILE A 44 6.47 -1.74 17.59
C ILE A 44 7.12 -0.93 16.45
N GLY A 45 6.42 0.09 15.94
CA GLY A 45 6.91 1.01 14.89
C GLY A 45 6.50 0.64 13.46
N LYS A 46 5.40 -0.10 13.26
CA LYS A 46 4.88 -0.45 11.92
C LYS A 46 4.58 0.80 11.08
N THR A 47 3.80 1.74 11.62
CA THR A 47 3.51 3.02 10.97
C THR A 47 4.78 3.81 10.67
N SER A 48 5.75 3.84 11.59
CA SER A 48 7.05 4.48 11.36
C SER A 48 7.78 3.86 10.18
N LEU A 49 7.78 2.53 10.06
CA LEU A 49 8.37 1.82 8.93
C LEU A 49 7.65 2.15 7.62
N LEU A 50 6.30 2.19 7.61
CA LEU A 50 5.54 2.58 6.41
C LEU A 50 5.85 4.03 6.00
N LEU A 51 5.99 4.95 6.96
CA LEU A 51 6.36 6.34 6.69
C LEU A 51 7.76 6.46 6.05
N GLN A 52 8.71 5.61 6.46
CA GLN A 52 10.03 5.56 5.82
C GLN A 52 9.96 5.04 4.38
N LEU A 53 9.04 4.12 4.07
CA LEU A 53 8.87 3.60 2.70
C LEU A 53 8.29 4.64 1.73
N VAL A 54 7.51 5.60 2.22
CA VAL A 54 6.96 6.69 1.40
C VAL A 54 7.88 7.91 1.33
N ASP A 55 8.94 7.95 2.14
CA ASP A 55 9.93 9.03 2.10
C ASP A 55 10.72 8.99 0.77
N THR A 56 10.73 10.11 0.06
CA THR A 56 11.35 10.18 -1.27
C THR A 56 12.87 10.01 -1.21
N ALA A 57 13.54 10.51 -0.17
CA ALA A 57 14.99 10.34 -0.04
C ALA A 57 15.35 8.87 0.19
N VAL A 58 14.59 8.18 1.06
CA VAL A 58 14.74 6.74 1.29
C VAL A 58 14.44 5.94 0.01
N GLN A 59 13.36 6.27 -0.70
CA GLN A 59 13.07 5.63 -1.99
C GLN A 59 14.21 5.80 -2.98
N GLN A 60 14.78 7.00 -3.11
CA GLN A 60 15.92 7.23 -4.01
C GLN A 60 17.16 6.44 -3.58
N GLU A 61 17.44 6.34 -2.28
CA GLU A 61 18.57 5.56 -1.75
C GLU A 61 18.45 4.07 -2.11
N TYR A 62 17.26 3.46 -1.88
CA TYR A 62 17.09 2.02 -2.03
C TYR A 62 16.70 1.58 -3.44
N LEU A 63 15.91 2.38 -4.16
CA LEU A 63 15.39 2.04 -5.49
C LEU A 63 16.17 2.70 -6.62
N GLY A 64 16.77 3.87 -6.40
CA GLY A 64 17.40 4.68 -7.45
C GLY A 64 16.41 5.04 -8.55
N ASP A 65 16.83 4.87 -9.81
CA ASP A 65 16.00 5.19 -10.99
C ASP A 65 14.68 4.39 -11.04
N ASP A 66 14.61 3.22 -10.39
CA ASP A 66 13.39 2.40 -10.34
C ASP A 66 12.26 3.11 -9.57
N ALA A 67 12.58 4.07 -8.70
CA ALA A 67 11.58 4.82 -7.92
C ALA A 67 10.54 5.51 -8.82
N ARG A 68 10.94 5.98 -10.02
CA ARG A 68 10.03 6.65 -10.96
C ARG A 68 8.93 5.73 -11.53
N CYS A 69 9.17 4.42 -11.47
CA CYS A 69 8.25 3.40 -11.94
C CYS A 69 7.22 3.02 -10.86
N LEU A 70 7.44 3.42 -9.61
CA LEU A 70 6.56 3.12 -8.49
C LEU A 70 5.78 4.39 -8.10
N VAL A 71 4.49 4.21 -7.80
CA VAL A 71 3.65 5.22 -7.16
C VAL A 71 3.26 4.66 -5.81
N PHE A 72 3.56 5.36 -4.73
CA PHE A 72 3.25 4.91 -3.38
C PHE A 72 1.93 5.53 -2.92
N SER A 73 1.04 4.71 -2.36
CA SER A 73 -0.21 5.13 -1.74
C SER A 73 -0.30 4.58 -0.34
N MET A 74 -0.31 5.46 0.66
CA MET A 74 -0.52 5.07 2.05
C MET A 74 -1.99 5.26 2.42
N VAL A 75 -2.61 4.22 2.95
CA VAL A 75 -4.00 4.19 3.40
C VAL A 75 -3.97 3.86 4.88
N ASP A 76 -4.42 4.80 5.71
CA ASP A 76 -4.57 4.60 7.14
C ASP A 76 -5.97 4.06 7.42
N LEU A 77 -6.07 2.81 7.86
CA LEU A 77 -7.34 2.17 8.13
C LEU A 77 -7.79 2.34 9.59
N HIS A 78 -7.05 3.07 10.42
CA HIS A 78 -7.44 3.37 11.79
C HIS A 78 -8.73 4.21 11.92
N PRO A 79 -8.95 5.28 11.12
CA PRO A 79 -10.10 6.17 11.29
C PRO A 79 -11.35 5.73 10.53
N ILE A 80 -11.36 4.55 9.89
CA ILE A 80 -12.52 4.10 9.10
C ILE A 80 -13.77 3.94 9.99
N ASP A 81 -14.89 4.48 9.53
CA ASP A 81 -16.18 4.41 10.20
C ASP A 81 -17.07 3.33 9.60
N ILE A 82 -18.28 3.18 10.17
CA ILE A 82 -19.25 2.15 9.78
C ILE A 82 -19.71 2.24 8.32
N ASP A 83 -19.66 3.43 7.73
CA ASP A 83 -20.11 3.68 6.37
C ASP A 83 -18.99 3.39 5.36
N TYR A 84 -17.73 3.29 5.79
CA TYR A 84 -16.59 2.98 4.94
C TYR A 84 -16.82 1.69 4.13
N ASP A 85 -16.80 1.80 2.82
CA ASP A 85 -17.14 0.73 1.89
C ASP A 85 -16.00 0.45 0.89
N PRO A 86 -16.09 -0.62 0.08
CA PRO A 86 -15.06 -0.92 -0.91
C PRO A 86 -14.80 0.19 -1.94
N ALA A 87 -15.80 1.00 -2.29
CA ALA A 87 -15.61 2.08 -3.26
C ALA A 87 -14.80 3.23 -2.64
N MET A 88 -15.09 3.61 -1.39
CA MET A 88 -14.29 4.58 -0.63
C MET A 88 -12.84 4.13 -0.46
N PHE A 89 -12.63 2.83 -0.15
CA PHE A 89 -11.28 2.26 -0.10
C PHE A 89 -10.52 2.46 -1.41
N TRP A 90 -11.12 2.13 -2.55
CA TRP A 90 -10.45 2.29 -3.84
C TRP A 90 -10.28 3.75 -4.24
N GLU A 91 -11.19 4.64 -3.82
CA GLU A 91 -11.05 6.06 -4.06
C GLU A 91 -9.83 6.64 -3.35
N GLU A 92 -9.67 6.34 -2.06
CA GLU A 92 -8.50 6.72 -1.27
C GLU A 92 -7.22 6.07 -1.80
N ALA A 93 -7.23 4.75 -2.00
CA ALA A 93 -6.03 4.00 -2.38
C ALA A 93 -5.52 4.29 -3.81
N LEU A 94 -6.36 4.89 -4.67
CA LEU A 94 -5.98 5.26 -6.04
C LEU A 94 -5.74 6.76 -6.20
N GLU A 95 -5.91 7.58 -5.15
CA GLU A 95 -5.71 9.03 -5.19
C GLU A 95 -4.36 9.43 -5.81
N PRO A 96 -3.21 8.84 -5.44
CA PRO A 96 -1.92 9.21 -6.03
C PRO A 96 -1.81 8.93 -7.54
N LEU A 97 -2.61 8.00 -8.08
CA LEU A 97 -2.65 7.74 -9.52
C LEU A 97 -3.44 8.78 -10.30
N PHE A 98 -4.32 9.56 -9.65
CA PHE A 98 -4.95 10.71 -10.30
C PHE A 98 -3.96 11.84 -10.52
N GLU A 99 -3.03 12.03 -9.58
CA GLU A 99 -1.95 13.03 -9.68
C GLU A 99 -0.82 12.55 -10.61
N HIS A 100 -0.47 11.27 -10.53
CA HIS A 100 0.65 10.67 -11.26
C HIS A 100 0.23 9.45 -12.10
N PRO A 101 -0.68 9.62 -13.09
CA PRO A 101 -1.22 8.50 -13.87
C PRO A 101 -0.18 7.82 -14.77
N GLY A 102 0.95 8.48 -15.05
CA GLY A 102 2.06 7.98 -15.88
C GLY A 102 1.78 8.03 -17.38
N SER A 103 0.55 7.79 -17.80
CA SER A 103 0.16 7.95 -19.21
C SER A 103 -1.27 8.46 -19.38
N ALA A 104 -1.55 9.09 -20.52
CA ALA A 104 -2.89 9.53 -20.88
C ALA A 104 -3.90 8.37 -21.00
N THR A 105 -3.41 7.16 -21.31
CA THR A 105 -4.24 5.95 -21.38
C THR A 105 -4.59 5.45 -19.98
N ALA A 106 -3.62 5.38 -19.07
CA ALA A 106 -3.85 5.02 -17.67
C ALA A 106 -4.82 6.00 -17.00
N SER A 107 -4.64 7.31 -17.22
CA SER A 107 -5.57 8.35 -16.72
C SER A 107 -7.00 8.13 -17.21
N ARG A 108 -7.21 7.80 -18.49
CA ARG A 108 -8.54 7.50 -19.05
C ARG A 108 -9.17 6.25 -18.43
N ILE A 109 -8.37 5.20 -18.19
CA ILE A 109 -8.86 3.96 -17.57
C ILE A 109 -9.20 4.22 -16.10
N LEU A 110 -8.38 4.99 -15.37
CA LEU A 110 -8.61 5.35 -13.98
C LEU A 110 -9.92 6.14 -13.81
N LYS A 111 -10.16 7.15 -14.66
CA LYS A 111 -11.43 7.92 -14.64
C LYS A 111 -12.65 7.01 -14.86
N ARG A 112 -12.57 6.10 -15.83
CA ARG A 112 -13.63 5.11 -16.06
C ARG A 112 -13.82 4.16 -14.89
N ALA A 113 -12.73 3.74 -14.22
CA ALA A 113 -12.83 2.90 -13.04
C ALA A 113 -13.60 3.60 -11.92
N LYS A 114 -13.39 4.90 -11.72
CA LYS A 114 -14.17 5.71 -10.77
C LYS A 114 -15.65 5.81 -11.17
N GLU A 115 -15.95 6.10 -12.44
CA GLU A 115 -17.33 6.15 -12.95
C GLU A 115 -18.07 4.81 -12.80
N ASP A 116 -17.34 3.70 -12.94
CA ASP A 116 -17.82 2.33 -12.82
C ASP A 116 -17.88 1.82 -11.36
N GLY A 117 -17.65 2.69 -10.36
CA GLY A 117 -17.66 2.33 -8.94
C GLY A 117 -16.57 1.32 -8.56
N TYR A 118 -15.41 1.38 -9.22
CA TYR A 118 -14.25 0.51 -8.98
C TYR A 118 -14.56 -0.98 -9.11
N ASN A 119 -15.44 -1.35 -10.05
CA ASN A 119 -15.72 -2.76 -10.27
C ASN A 119 -14.47 -3.56 -10.68
N ARG A 120 -14.52 -4.88 -10.45
CA ARG A 120 -13.43 -5.82 -10.77
C ARG A 120 -12.78 -5.61 -12.14
N ARG A 121 -13.59 -5.51 -13.19
CA ARG A 121 -13.11 -5.43 -14.57
C ARG A 121 -12.33 -4.13 -14.82
N SER A 122 -12.81 -3.03 -14.25
CA SER A 122 -12.18 -1.72 -14.38
C SER A 122 -10.82 -1.67 -13.66
N LEU A 123 -10.74 -2.22 -12.44
CA LEU A 123 -9.50 -2.35 -11.67
C LEU A 123 -8.50 -3.28 -12.35
N GLU A 124 -8.93 -4.46 -12.81
CA GLU A 124 -8.07 -5.39 -13.56
C GLU A 124 -7.49 -4.71 -14.80
N ARG A 125 -8.29 -3.92 -15.54
CA ARG A 125 -7.80 -3.17 -16.69
C ARG A 125 -6.77 -2.10 -16.31
N LEU A 126 -7.02 -1.36 -15.23
CA LEU A 126 -6.11 -0.33 -14.74
C LEU A 126 -4.76 -0.93 -14.37
N PHE A 127 -4.75 -1.94 -13.51
CA PHE A 127 -3.50 -2.51 -13.00
C PHE A 127 -2.75 -3.32 -14.07
N ASN A 128 -3.45 -4.01 -14.98
CA ASN A 128 -2.78 -4.62 -16.14
C ASN A 128 -2.15 -3.56 -17.06
N ARG A 129 -2.77 -2.38 -17.19
CA ARG A 129 -2.20 -1.29 -17.98
C ARG A 129 -0.92 -0.77 -17.33
N LEU A 130 -0.95 -0.50 -16.02
CA LEU A 130 0.23 -0.07 -15.27
C LEU A 130 1.37 -1.08 -15.41
N GLY A 131 1.10 -2.36 -15.18
CA GLY A 131 2.11 -3.42 -15.29
C GLY A 131 2.74 -3.51 -16.69
N ARG A 132 1.95 -3.36 -17.76
CA ARG A 132 2.45 -3.32 -19.15
C ARG A 132 3.31 -2.09 -19.46
N GLU A 133 3.12 -0.98 -18.74
CA GLU A 133 3.94 0.22 -18.84
C GLU A 133 5.18 0.16 -17.94
N GLY A 134 5.42 -0.97 -17.26
CA GLY A 134 6.49 -1.11 -16.28
C GLY A 134 6.26 -0.26 -15.02
N ARG A 135 5.03 0.23 -14.81
CA ARG A 135 4.65 1.02 -13.63
C ARG A 135 3.90 0.18 -12.63
N ARG A 136 3.96 0.57 -11.36
CA ARG A 136 3.24 -0.10 -10.29
C ARG A 136 2.73 0.86 -9.23
N LEU A 137 1.53 0.61 -8.74
CA LEU A 137 1.07 1.16 -7.47
C LEU A 137 1.60 0.27 -6.33
N VAL A 138 2.30 0.86 -5.39
CA VAL A 138 2.66 0.24 -4.10
C VAL A 138 1.68 0.77 -3.07
N MET A 139 0.78 -0.09 -2.62
CA MET A 139 -0.27 0.26 -1.67
C MET A 139 0.15 -0.20 -0.27
N LEU A 140 0.29 0.77 0.64
CA LEU A 140 0.68 0.58 2.03
C LEU A 140 -0.60 0.69 2.86
N LEU A 141 -1.05 -0.43 3.43
CA LEU A 141 -2.26 -0.49 4.23
C LEU A 141 -1.85 -0.60 5.70
N ASP A 142 -2.03 0.47 6.48
CA ASP A 142 -1.79 0.43 7.93
C ASP A 142 -3.03 -0.05 8.68
N GLU A 143 -2.83 -0.75 9.80
CA GLU A 143 -3.90 -1.33 10.63
C GLU A 143 -4.89 -2.22 9.82
N PHE A 144 -4.35 -3.07 8.92
CA PHE A 144 -5.13 -3.86 7.95
C PHE A 144 -6.24 -4.73 8.58
N GLU A 145 -6.08 -5.18 9.81
CA GLU A 145 -7.12 -5.93 10.54
C GLU A 145 -8.44 -5.18 10.68
N ARG A 146 -8.42 -3.84 10.59
CA ARG A 146 -9.62 -3.01 10.64
C ARG A 146 -10.58 -3.39 9.52
N LEU A 147 -10.06 -3.60 8.30
CA LEU A 147 -10.87 -4.08 7.17
C LEU A 147 -11.40 -5.49 7.41
N LEU A 148 -10.60 -6.40 7.97
CA LEU A 148 -11.05 -7.79 8.23
C LEU A 148 -12.24 -7.84 9.20
N THR A 149 -12.27 -6.93 10.17
CA THR A 149 -13.38 -6.82 11.14
C THR A 149 -14.51 -5.90 10.69
N HIS A 150 -14.37 -5.19 9.56
CA HIS A 150 -15.33 -4.19 9.14
C HIS A 150 -16.58 -4.84 8.51
N PRO A 151 -17.81 -4.43 8.88
CA PRO A 151 -19.03 -5.06 8.39
C PRO A 151 -19.20 -4.98 6.86
N ASN A 152 -18.76 -3.89 6.23
CA ASN A 152 -18.85 -3.72 4.77
C ASN A 152 -17.81 -4.53 3.98
N PHE A 153 -16.89 -5.22 4.67
CA PHE A 153 -15.81 -6.03 4.07
C PHE A 153 -15.91 -7.51 4.45
N GLN A 154 -17.05 -7.96 4.99
CA GLN A 154 -17.25 -9.38 5.33
C GLN A 154 -17.37 -10.29 4.10
N ASP A 155 -17.63 -9.74 2.91
CA ASP A 155 -17.61 -10.49 1.66
C ASP A 155 -16.16 -10.81 1.23
N PRO A 156 -15.76 -12.10 1.12
CA PRO A 156 -14.43 -12.49 0.67
C PRO A 156 -14.07 -11.99 -0.74
N ALA A 157 -15.06 -11.60 -1.56
CA ALA A 157 -14.85 -11.12 -2.93
C ALA A 157 -13.88 -9.93 -2.99
N PHE A 158 -13.93 -9.02 -2.02
CA PHE A 158 -13.02 -7.88 -1.94
C PHE A 158 -11.57 -8.32 -1.77
N PHE A 159 -11.27 -9.14 -0.75
CA PHE A 159 -9.91 -9.61 -0.50
C PHE A 159 -9.40 -10.55 -1.59
N ALA A 160 -10.28 -11.36 -2.18
CA ALA A 160 -9.96 -12.19 -3.34
C ALA A 160 -9.57 -11.34 -4.55
N LEU A 161 -10.26 -10.22 -4.78
CA LEU A 161 -9.92 -9.26 -5.82
C LEU A 161 -8.57 -8.59 -5.52
N LEU A 162 -8.37 -8.06 -4.31
CA LEU A 162 -7.13 -7.41 -3.89
C LEU A 162 -5.91 -8.31 -4.14
N ARG A 163 -6.00 -9.58 -3.71
CA ARG A 163 -4.96 -10.60 -3.97
C ARG A 163 -4.77 -10.90 -5.46
N ALA A 164 -5.86 -11.02 -6.22
CA ALA A 164 -5.78 -11.29 -7.65
C ALA A 164 -5.09 -10.13 -8.41
N LEU A 165 -5.37 -8.88 -8.04
CA LEU A 165 -4.74 -7.71 -8.63
C LEU A 165 -3.23 -7.68 -8.34
N ALA A 166 -2.83 -7.91 -7.08
CA ALA A 166 -1.43 -7.92 -6.68
C ALA A 166 -0.61 -9.05 -7.33
N THR A 167 -1.22 -10.20 -7.58
CA THR A 167 -0.51 -11.39 -8.08
C THR A 167 -0.53 -11.54 -9.60
N ARG A 168 -1.54 -11.01 -10.30
CA ARG A 168 -1.77 -11.33 -11.72
C ARG A 168 -1.51 -10.17 -12.70
N THR A 169 -1.45 -8.94 -12.22
CA THR A 169 -1.44 -7.76 -13.11
C THR A 169 -0.07 -7.12 -13.29
N GLY A 170 0.85 -7.34 -12.34
CA GLY A 170 2.17 -6.68 -12.28
C GLY A 170 2.11 -5.18 -11.95
N GLY A 171 0.93 -4.57 -11.93
CA GLY A 171 0.70 -3.14 -11.68
C GLY A 171 0.30 -2.78 -10.25
N LEU A 172 0.21 -3.77 -9.35
CA LEU A 172 -0.06 -3.57 -7.93
C LEU A 172 0.91 -4.41 -7.07
N SER A 173 1.49 -3.80 -6.03
CA SER A 173 2.14 -4.49 -4.91
C SER A 173 1.54 -4.00 -3.61
N LEU A 174 1.39 -4.89 -2.63
CA LEU A 174 0.81 -4.57 -1.33
C LEU A 174 1.89 -4.61 -0.25
N ILE A 175 1.82 -3.67 0.68
CA ILE A 175 2.54 -3.68 1.95
C ILE A 175 1.48 -3.54 3.03
N VAL A 176 1.12 -4.65 3.67
CA VAL A 176 0.10 -4.64 4.73
C VAL A 176 0.78 -4.61 6.09
N ALA A 177 0.43 -3.67 6.95
CA ALA A 177 0.81 -3.67 8.35
C ALA A 177 -0.38 -4.12 9.20
N SER A 178 -0.14 -5.08 10.10
CA SER A 178 -1.19 -5.60 10.96
C SER A 178 -0.66 -6.04 12.32
N ARG A 179 -1.53 -6.05 13.34
CA ARG A 179 -1.26 -6.76 14.60
C ARG A 179 -1.48 -8.27 14.50
N LEU A 180 -2.19 -8.74 13.49
CA LEU A 180 -2.41 -10.17 13.27
C LEU A 180 -1.14 -10.80 12.71
N ASN A 181 -0.89 -12.04 13.10
CA ASN A 181 0.14 -12.85 12.44
C ASN A 181 -0.35 -13.24 11.02
N VAL A 182 0.56 -13.76 10.20
CA VAL A 182 0.25 -14.16 8.81
C VAL A 182 -0.86 -15.21 8.73
N ALA A 183 -0.98 -16.10 9.73
CA ALA A 183 -2.04 -17.10 9.77
C ALA A 183 -3.42 -16.48 10.02
N GLY A 184 -3.50 -15.42 10.82
CA GLY A 184 -4.74 -14.71 11.13
C GLY A 184 -5.21 -13.73 10.05
N MET A 185 -4.43 -13.53 8.99
CA MET A 185 -4.79 -12.70 7.82
C MET A 185 -5.29 -13.53 6.62
N ASN A 186 -5.25 -14.86 6.71
CA ASN A 186 -5.69 -15.77 5.63
C ASN A 186 -7.14 -16.25 5.81
#